data_AF-A0AAN9BVE1-F1
#
_entry.id   AF-A0AAN9BVE1-F1
#
_cell.length_a   1.000
_cell.length_b   1.000
_cell.length_c   1.000
_cell.angle_alpha   90.00
_cell.angle_beta   90.00
_cell.angle_gamma   90.00
#
_symmetry.space_group_name_H-M   'P 1'
#
loop_
_entity.id
_entity.type
_entity.pdbx_description
1 polymer ?
#
loop_
_entity_poly.entity_id
_entity_poly.type
_entity_poly.pdbx_seq_one_letter_code
_entity_poly.pdbx_strand_id
1 'polypeptide(L)'
;MTAVELLRAVDEALPTTLCIPPLPHIHKSHIVSLLELILINNNFVFDNQHYNQCIGAAMGMTSSPEICDIRMFQLMIEILDKYAYKDTILWHGRYREDGILFFNADQNQIHQLFDIANAHHPLLKFTNSISS
;
A
#
# COMPACT_ATOMS: atom_id res chain seq x y z
N MET A 1 -5.47 3.40 5.32
CA MET A 1 -4.87 2.19 5.92
C MET A 1 -4.37 2.55 7.31
N THR A 2 -4.47 1.67 8.29
CA THR A 2 -4.00 1.85 9.66
C THR A 2 -2.55 1.39 9.81
N ALA A 3 -1.86 1.82 10.87
CA ALA A 3 -0.51 1.35 11.19
C ALA A 3 -0.44 -0.19 11.32
N VAL A 4 -1.48 -0.82 11.87
CA VAL A 4 -1.57 -2.28 12.04
C VAL A 4 -1.66 -2.99 10.69
N GLU A 5 -2.45 -2.46 9.76
CA GLU A 5 -2.56 -3.03 8.40
C GLU A 5 -1.23 -2.95 7.64
N LEU A 6 -0.51 -1.84 7.80
CA LEU A 6 0.80 -1.65 7.20
C LEU A 6 1.84 -2.61 7.80
N LEU A 7 1.84 -2.77 9.12
CA LEU A 7 2.73 -3.70 9.81
C LEU A 7 2.49 -5.15 9.36
N ARG A 8 1.21 -5.56 9.28
CA ARG A 8 0.82 -6.89 8.80
C ARG A 8 1.28 -7.12 7.36
N ALA A 9 1.12 -6.14 6.48
CA ALA A 9 1.55 -6.23 5.09
C ALA A 9 3.05 -6.52 4.97
N VAL A 10 3.86 -5.87 5.80
CA VAL A 10 5.31 -6.09 5.80
C VAL A 10 5.66 -7.48 6.37
N ASP A 11 5.00 -7.92 7.45
CA ASP A 11 5.25 -9.24 8.03
C ASP A 11 4.92 -10.39 7.05
N GLU A 12 3.87 -10.23 6.25
CA GLU A 12 3.47 -11.17 5.20
C GLU A 12 4.44 -11.15 4.00
N ALA A 13 4.96 -9.98 3.64
CA ALA A 13 5.83 -9.82 2.47
C ALA A 13 7.29 -10.23 2.72
N LEU A 14 7.79 -10.10 3.95
CA LEU A 14 9.18 -10.40 4.26
C LEU A 14 9.44 -11.91 4.40
N PRO A 15 10.55 -12.44 3.83
CA PRO A 15 10.97 -13.80 4.11
C PRO A 15 11.40 -13.93 5.58
N THR A 16 11.29 -15.14 6.16
CA THR A 16 11.63 -15.41 7.57
C THR A 16 13.03 -14.90 7.96
N THR A 17 14.00 -15.08 7.07
CA THR A 17 15.38 -14.62 7.25
C THR A 17 15.80 -13.82 6.04
N LEU A 18 16.31 -12.61 6.27
CA LEU A 18 16.94 -11.80 5.25
C LEU A 18 18.45 -12.04 5.29
N CYS A 19 19.04 -12.31 4.12
CA CYS A 19 20.48 -12.39 3.92
C CYS A 19 20.84 -11.38 2.82
N ILE A 20 21.45 -10.26 3.21
CA ILE A 20 21.90 -9.23 2.29
C ILE A 20 23.41 -9.04 2.52
N PRO A 21 24.29 -9.75 1.80
CA PRO A 21 25.73 -9.61 1.99
C PRO A 21 26.16 -8.14 1.86
N PRO A 22 27.02 -7.60 2.76
CA PRO A 22 27.77 -8.28 3.82
C PRO A 22 27.06 -8.35 5.19
N LEU A 23 25.77 -7.99 5.27
CA LEU A 23 25.03 -7.93 6.53
C LEU A 23 24.76 -9.34 7.10
N PRO A 24 24.76 -9.51 8.43
CA PRO A 24 24.40 -10.76 9.07
C PRO A 24 22.94 -11.14 8.80
N HIS A 25 22.60 -12.40 9.03
CA HIS A 25 21.21 -12.87 8.95
C HIS A 25 20.33 -12.11 9.94
N ILE A 26 19.33 -11.40 9.41
CA ILE A 26 18.33 -10.70 10.22
C ILE A 26 17.02 -11.47 10.11
N HIS A 27 16.53 -11.97 11.24
CA HIS A 27 15.20 -12.55 11.31
C HIS A 27 14.13 -11.46 11.15
N LYS A 28 13.08 -11.71 10.37
CA LYS A 28 12.06 -10.70 10.05
C LYS A 28 11.40 -10.08 11.28
N SER A 29 11.26 -10.83 12.37
CA SER A 29 10.66 -10.32 13.61
C SER A 29 11.36 -9.08 14.16
N HIS A 30 12.68 -8.94 13.96
CA HIS A 30 13.41 -7.75 14.36
C HIS A 30 12.97 -6.53 13.55
N ILE A 31 12.84 -6.69 12.23
CA ILE A 31 12.38 -5.61 11.35
C ILE A 31 10.94 -5.24 11.71
N VAL A 32 10.05 -6.23 11.86
CA VAL A 32 8.66 -6.00 12.24
C VAL A 32 8.56 -5.28 13.58
N SER A 33 9.35 -5.66 14.59
CA SER A 33 9.34 -4.99 15.91
C SER A 33 9.81 -3.53 15.82
N LEU A 34 10.83 -3.24 15.00
CA LEU A 34 11.28 -1.87 14.77
C LEU A 34 10.23 -1.04 14.02
N LEU A 35 9.57 -1.63 13.03
CA LEU A 35 8.48 -1.00 12.29
C LEU A 35 7.26 -0.73 13.18
N GLU A 36 6.92 -1.65 14.06
CA GLU A 36 5.86 -1.49 15.04
C GLU A 36 6.11 -0.25 15.91
N LEU A 37 7.33 -0.09 16.43
CA LEU A 37 7.69 1.05 17.25
C LEU A 37 7.48 2.38 16.52
N ILE A 38 7.93 2.48 15.27
CA ILE A 38 7.88 3.75 14.51
C ILE A 38 6.51 4.04 13.89
N LEU A 39 5.71 3.01 13.58
CA LEU A 39 4.37 3.15 13.03
C LEU A 39 3.32 3.41 14.11
N ILE A 40 3.41 2.75 15.28
CA ILE A 40 2.43 2.89 16.36
C ILE A 40 2.69 4.14 17.21
N ASN A 41 3.96 4.44 17.49
CA ASN A 41 4.34 5.57 18.36
C ASN A 41 4.73 6.80 17.55
N ASN A 42 3.98 7.07 16.49
CA ASN A 42 4.27 8.17 15.58
C ASN A 42 3.69 9.49 16.12
N ASN A 43 4.42 10.09 17.06
CA ASN A 43 4.03 11.35 17.68
C ASN A 43 4.64 12.55 16.96
N PHE A 44 3.85 13.58 16.72
CA PHE A 44 4.31 14.85 16.13
C PHE A 44 3.69 16.05 16.85
N VAL A 45 4.32 17.21 16.68
CA VAL A 45 3.83 18.49 17.23
C VAL A 45 3.36 19.36 16.09
N PHE A 46 2.14 19.86 16.20
CA PHE A 46 1.58 20.85 15.28
C PHE A 46 0.84 21.90 16.11
N ASP A 47 1.06 23.19 15.84
CA ASP A 47 0.46 24.29 16.60
C ASP A 47 0.61 24.16 18.13
N ASN A 48 1.82 23.80 18.59
CA ASN A 48 2.16 23.53 19.99
C ASN A 48 1.30 22.43 20.67
N GLN A 49 0.60 21.60 19.90
CA GLN A 49 -0.16 20.46 20.38
C GLN A 49 0.48 19.15 19.95
N HIS A 50 0.43 18.15 20.82
CA HIS A 50 0.91 16.81 20.55
C HIS A 50 -0.18 15.96 19.91
N TYR A 51 0.16 15.31 18.80
CA TYR A 51 -0.71 14.37 18.10
C TYR A 51 0.00 13.05 17.92
N ASN A 52 -0.78 11.96 17.88
CA ASN A 52 -0.31 10.66 17.43
C ASN A 52 -0.95 10.33 16.09
N GLN A 53 -0.15 9.94 15.10
CA GLN A 53 -0.66 9.53 13.80
C GLN A 53 -1.22 8.10 13.89
N CYS A 54 -2.55 7.97 13.80
CA CYS A 54 -3.23 6.67 13.87
C CYS A 54 -3.49 6.04 12.49
N ILE A 55 -3.34 6.82 11.41
CA ILE A 55 -3.71 6.41 10.04
C ILE A 55 -2.52 6.65 9.10
N GLY A 56 -2.22 5.65 8.27
CA GLY A 56 -1.15 5.68 7.29
C GLY A 56 0.23 5.51 7.92
N ALA A 57 1.24 5.92 7.17
CA ALA A 57 2.62 6.05 7.63
C ALA A 57 3.02 7.53 7.54
N ALA A 58 3.95 7.98 8.38
CA ALA A 58 4.31 9.38 8.44
C ALA A 58 5.09 9.84 7.21
N MET A 59 4.60 10.91 6.57
CA MET A 59 5.33 11.55 5.48
C MET A 59 6.66 12.11 6.01
N GLY A 60 7.77 11.65 5.44
CA GLY A 60 9.13 12.02 5.88
C GLY A 60 9.87 10.90 6.62
N MET A 61 9.20 9.81 7.01
CA MET A 61 9.90 8.62 7.48
C MET A 61 10.47 7.85 6.29
N THR A 62 11.76 7.50 6.38
CA THR A 62 12.52 6.83 5.31
C THR A 62 11.89 5.54 4.82
N SER A 63 11.26 4.75 5.70
CA SER A 63 10.64 3.47 5.35
C SER A 63 9.16 3.58 4.93
N SER A 64 8.53 4.74 5.10
CA SER A 64 7.10 4.89 4.79
C SER A 64 6.76 4.60 3.32
N PRO A 65 7.52 5.07 2.32
CA PRO A 65 7.22 4.79 0.93
C PRO A 65 7.22 3.29 0.61
N GLU A 66 8.18 2.54 1.14
CA GLU A 66 8.33 1.09 0.89
C GLU A 66 7.23 0.30 1.58
N ILE A 67 6.87 0.66 2.82
CA ILE A 67 5.77 0.02 3.56
C ILE A 67 4.44 0.25 2.83
N CYS A 68 4.18 1.49 2.40
CA CYS A 68 3.00 1.84 1.63
C CYS A 68 2.96 1.09 0.29
N ASP A 69 4.09 0.97 -0.40
CA ASP A 69 4.18 0.25 -1.67
C ASP A 69 3.87 -1.24 -1.52
N ILE A 70 4.38 -1.89 -0.47
CA ILE A 70 4.06 -3.29 -0.16
C ILE A 70 2.56 -3.46 0.02
N ARG A 71 1.93 -2.64 0.87
CA ARG A 71 0.48 -2.76 1.11
C ARG A 71 -0.34 -2.39 -0.13
N MET A 72 0.08 -1.39 -0.89
CA MET A 72 -0.60 -1.00 -2.13
C MET A 72 -0.55 -2.13 -3.18
N PHE A 73 0.58 -2.83 -3.29
CA PHE A 73 0.69 -4.01 -4.15
C PHE A 73 -0.28 -5.12 -3.75
N GLN A 74 -0.36 -5.45 -2.45
CA GLN A 74 -1.32 -6.43 -1.95
C GLN A 74 -2.78 -6.01 -2.21
N LEU A 75 -3.12 -4.74 -1.95
CA LEU A 75 -4.45 -4.20 -2.23
C LEU A 75 -4.81 -4.31 -3.70
N MET A 76 -3.88 -4.01 -4.61
CA MET A 76 -4.12 -4.13 -6.04
C MET A 76 -4.40 -5.57 -6.44
N ILE A 77 -3.68 -6.56 -5.90
CA ILE A 77 -3.99 -7.98 -6.14
C ILE A 77 -5.41 -8.30 -5.64
N GLU A 78 -5.73 -7.92 -4.40
CA GLU A 78 -7.04 -8.18 -3.78
C GLU A 78 -8.20 -7.55 -4.59
N ILE A 79 -7.99 -6.36 -5.16
CA ILE A 79 -8.97 -5.65 -6.00
C ILE A 79 -9.10 -6.35 -7.35
N LEU A 80 -7.98 -6.66 -8.01
CA LEU A 80 -7.97 -7.29 -9.33
C LEU A 80 -8.54 -8.71 -9.30
N ASP A 81 -8.38 -9.45 -8.20
CA ASP A 81 -8.99 -10.77 -8.04
C ASP A 81 -10.52 -10.73 -7.96
N LYS A 82 -11.10 -9.60 -7.52
CA LYS A 82 -12.56 -9.38 -7.52
C LYS A 82 -13.08 -8.83 -8.85
N TYR A 83 -12.20 -8.35 -9.71
CA TYR A 83 -12.57 -7.72 -10.98
C TYR A 83 -12.76 -8.77 -12.08
N ALA A 84 -14.01 -8.95 -12.52
CA ALA A 84 -14.39 -9.98 -13.48
C ALA A 84 -13.70 -9.83 -14.86
N TYR A 85 -13.30 -8.62 -15.23
CA TYR A 85 -12.69 -8.33 -16.53
C TYR A 85 -11.18 -8.08 -16.44
N LYS A 86 -10.49 -8.65 -15.45
CA LYS A 86 -9.05 -8.44 -15.27
C LYS A 86 -8.21 -8.81 -16.50
N ASP A 87 -8.66 -9.76 -17.31
CA ASP A 87 -7.99 -10.17 -18.55
C ASP A 87 -8.04 -9.11 -19.67
N THR A 88 -8.85 -8.06 -19.51
CA THR A 88 -8.89 -6.91 -20.44
C THR A 88 -7.79 -5.88 -20.16
N ILE A 89 -7.05 -6.02 -19.06
CA ILE A 89 -5.92 -5.16 -18.72
C ILE A 89 -4.74 -5.56 -19.62
N LEU A 90 -4.40 -4.68 -20.56
CA LEU A 90 -3.26 -4.88 -21.46
C LEU A 90 -1.93 -4.58 -20.76
N TRP A 91 -1.94 -3.58 -19.88
CA TRP A 91 -0.76 -3.16 -19.14
C TRP A 91 -1.15 -2.39 -17.88
N HIS A 92 -0.34 -2.54 -16.83
CA HIS A 92 -0.48 -1.80 -15.59
C HIS A 92 0.92 -1.36 -15.13
N GLY A 93 1.10 -0.05 -14.98
CA GLY A 93 2.27 0.54 -14.36
C GLY A 93 1.86 1.44 -13.21
N ARG A 94 2.71 1.50 -12.18
CA ARG A 94 2.49 2.34 -11.00
C ARG A 94 3.77 3.03 -10.59
N TYR A 95 3.66 4.29 -10.20
CA TYR A 95 4.71 5.08 -9.57
C TYR A 95 4.19 5.65 -8.24
N ARG A 96 4.57 5.01 -7.13
CA ARG A 96 4.12 5.34 -5.78
C ARG A 96 2.59 5.51 -5.72
N GLU A 97 2.08 6.73 -5.68
CA GLU A 97 0.65 6.99 -5.52
C GLU A 97 -0.12 7.00 -6.85
N ASP A 98 0.57 7.18 -7.97
CA ASP A 98 -0.06 7.27 -9.29
C ASP A 98 0.08 5.96 -10.07
N GLY A 99 -0.98 5.61 -10.79
CA GLY A 99 -1.05 4.42 -11.63
C GLY A 99 -1.56 4.75 -13.02
N ILE A 100 -1.14 3.95 -13.98
CA ILE A 100 -1.63 3.98 -15.35
C ILE A 100 -1.96 2.56 -15.78
N LEU A 101 -3.13 2.41 -16.38
CA LEU A 101 -3.62 1.14 -16.87
C LEU A 101 -4.07 1.31 -18.32
N PHE A 102 -3.65 0.40 -19.17
CA PHE A 102 -4.15 0.27 -20.52
C PHE A 102 -5.18 -0.85 -20.56
N PHE A 103 -6.37 -0.53 -21.04
CA PHE A 103 -7.51 -1.44 -21.09
C PHE A 103 -7.96 -1.65 -22.53
N ASN A 104 -8.38 -2.89 -22.82
CA ASN A 104 -9.20 -3.21 -23.98
C ASN A 104 -10.62 -3.56 -23.51
N ALA A 105 -11.33 -2.56 -23.00
CA ALA A 105 -12.62 -2.70 -22.33
C ALA A 105 -13.51 -1.49 -22.61
N ASP A 106 -14.81 -1.63 -22.38
CA ASP A 106 -15.73 -0.51 -22.41
C ASP A 106 -15.59 0.37 -21.14
N GLN A 107 -16.15 1.58 -21.21
CA GLN A 107 -16.05 2.53 -20.10
C GLN A 107 -16.76 2.04 -18.83
N ASN A 108 -17.81 1.23 -18.94
CA ASN A 108 -18.54 0.71 -17.78
C ASN A 108 -17.73 -0.32 -17.01
N GLN A 109 -16.99 -1.18 -17.73
CA GLN A 109 -16.05 -2.14 -17.16
C GLN A 109 -14.95 -1.41 -16.39
N ILE A 110 -14.40 -0.33 -16.96
CA ILE A 110 -13.42 0.51 -16.28
C ILE A 110 -14.02 1.13 -15.00
N HIS A 111 -15.23 1.70 -15.06
CA HIS A 111 -15.90 2.24 -13.88
C HIS A 111 -16.12 1.19 -12.78
N GLN A 112 -16.52 -0.02 -13.17
CA GLN A 112 -16.71 -1.13 -12.23
C GLN A 112 -15.43 -1.46 -11.45
N LEU A 113 -14.26 -1.40 -12.09
CA LEU A 113 -12.99 -1.57 -11.39
C LEU A 113 -12.81 -0.53 -10.28
N PHE A 114 -13.08 0.74 -10.58
CA PHE A 114 -12.95 1.82 -9.60
C PHE A 114 -14.01 1.73 -8.50
N ASP A 115 -15.21 1.25 -8.79
CA ASP A 115 -16.23 0.97 -7.77
C ASP A 115 -15.77 -0.12 -6.80
N ILE A 116 -15.23 -1.23 -7.33
CA ILE A 116 -14.66 -2.31 -6.51
C ILE A 116 -13.50 -1.77 -5.66
N ALA A 117 -12.58 -1.03 -6.27
CA ALA A 117 -11.42 -0.46 -5.59
C ALA A 117 -11.83 0.49 -4.46
N ASN A 118 -12.80 1.39 -4.71
CA ASN A 118 -13.31 2.36 -3.75
C ASN A 118 -14.20 1.74 -2.67
N ALA A 119 -14.78 0.57 -2.91
CA ALA A 119 -15.50 -0.22 -1.92
C ALA A 119 -14.58 -1.10 -1.06
N HIS A 120 -13.35 -1.37 -1.52
CA HIS A 120 -12.45 -2.33 -0.89
C HIS A 120 -11.89 -1.86 0.45
N HIS A 121 -11.64 -0.56 0.63
CA HIS A 121 -11.09 -0.03 1.88
C HIS A 121 -11.70 1.34 2.25
N PRO A 122 -12.21 1.54 3.48
CA PRO A 122 -12.95 2.75 3.85
C PRO A 122 -12.12 4.05 3.84
N LEU A 123 -10.84 3.96 4.22
CA LEU A 123 -9.91 5.10 4.30
C LEU A 123 -9.06 5.31 3.02
N LEU A 124 -9.34 4.61 1.93
CA LEU A 124 -8.60 4.73 0.68
C LEU A 124 -9.58 4.97 -0.46
N LYS A 125 -9.31 5.99 -1.27
CA LYS A 125 -10.12 6.32 -2.44
C LYS A 125 -9.21 6.51 -3.64
N PHE A 126 -9.57 5.85 -4.74
CA PHE A 126 -8.92 5.94 -6.03
C PHE A 126 -9.68 6.92 -6.91
N THR A 127 -8.96 7.92 -7.41
CA THR A 127 -9.43 8.87 -8.41
C THR A 127 -8.98 8.41 -9.79
N ASN A 128 -9.76 8.70 -10.82
CA ASN A 128 -9.43 8.32 -12.19
C ASN A 128 -9.66 9.46 -13.19
N SER A 129 -8.90 9.39 -14.27
CA SER A 129 -9.13 10.14 -15.50
C SER A 129 -9.07 9.15 -16.67
N ILE A 130 -10.13 9.09 -17.47
CA ILE A 130 -10.24 8.14 -18.59
C ILE A 130 -10.06 8.93 -19.89
N SER A 131 -9.12 8.50 -20.71
CA SER A 131 -8.88 9.02 -22.07
C SER A 131 -9.03 7.90 -23.09
N SER A 132 -9.70 8.19 -24.21
CA SER A 132 -9.92 7.28 -25.35
C SER A 132 -8.92 7.53 -26.48
#